data_AF-A0A2V7Y4P0-F1
#
_entry.id   AF-A0A2V7Y4P0-F1
#
_cell.length_a   1.000
_cell.length_b   1.000
_cell.length_c   1.000
_cell.angle_alpha   90.00
_cell.angle_beta   90.00
_cell.angle_gamma   90.00
#
_symmetry.space_group_name_H-M   'P 1'
#
loop_
_entity.id
_entity.type
_entity.pdbx_description
1 polymer ?
#
loop_
_entity_poly.entity_id
_entity_poly.type
_entity_poly.pdbx_seq_one_letter_code
_entity_poly.pdbx_strand_id
1 'polypeptide(L)'
;MVDKVPLGGAMATPLPEAQRKQLEKYDLPELAGSSQALGSQLINGELRQTLVDYFVRVAKIQQRLSIFEGGLVVIDVRGAGGPIRKRVVIPADALKSYTKAVASLSTIRQDGLTPPKQERRAVLRVYSGLHQFTERNFDPVAALPKTMNDQLAPLRDLLRAISEDRTVTNTVAGYMPKPGDQLVGDDRKVYRVVRVMDQRIVELRCTSQPISIYVEVKDLYNYFIGTTGASEQ
;
A
#
# COMPACT_ATOMS: atom_id res chain seq x y z
N MET A 1 -4.50 46.62 -9.85
CA MET A 1 -5.16 46.08 -8.65
C MET A 1 -5.10 44.57 -8.75
N VAL A 2 -4.44 43.94 -7.78
CA VAL A 2 -4.34 42.49 -7.61
C VAL A 2 -5.33 42.07 -6.53
N ASP A 3 -6.14 41.04 -6.81
CA ASP A 3 -6.69 39.99 -5.92
C ASP A 3 -8.04 39.49 -6.49
N LYS A 4 -8.41 38.20 -6.49
CA LYS A 4 -7.83 36.98 -5.91
C LYS A 4 -8.39 35.76 -6.65
N VAL A 5 -7.54 34.77 -6.92
CA VAL A 5 -7.94 33.43 -7.37
C VAL A 5 -8.55 32.67 -6.18
N PRO A 6 -9.65 31.90 -6.34
CA PRO A 6 -10.05 30.94 -5.31
C PRO A 6 -9.03 29.81 -5.24
N LEU A 7 -8.25 29.82 -4.15
CA LEU A 7 -7.43 28.71 -3.66
C LEU A 7 -8.34 27.69 -2.97
N GLY A 8 -8.39 26.46 -3.48
CA GLY A 8 -9.05 25.31 -2.86
C GLY A 8 -9.18 24.20 -3.90
N GLY A 9 -8.35 23.15 -3.89
CA GLY A 9 -8.34 22.14 -2.84
C GLY A 9 -9.56 21.25 -3.04
N ALA A 10 -9.45 20.21 -3.87
CA ALA A 10 -10.54 19.25 -4.02
C ALA A 10 -10.82 18.63 -2.64
N MET A 11 -11.98 18.97 -2.09
CA MET A 11 -12.46 18.47 -0.81
C MET A 11 -12.86 17.01 -0.99
N ALA A 12 -12.30 16.14 -0.13
CA ALA A 12 -12.94 14.87 0.17
C ALA A 12 -14.29 15.21 0.80
N THR A 13 -15.40 14.89 0.12
CA THR A 13 -16.72 14.95 0.76
C THR A 13 -16.65 14.03 1.98
N PRO A 14 -16.84 14.54 3.20
CA PRO A 14 -16.78 13.70 4.39
C PRO A 14 -17.83 12.61 4.25
N LEU A 15 -17.40 11.36 4.52
CA LEU A 15 -18.31 10.23 4.54
C LEU A 15 -19.49 10.53 5.48
N PRO A 16 -20.71 10.08 5.13
CA PRO A 16 -21.88 10.23 5.99
C PRO A 16 -21.56 9.79 7.43
N GLU A 17 -22.09 10.49 8.44
CA GLU A 17 -21.73 10.26 9.86
C GLU A 17 -21.87 8.80 10.31
N ALA A 18 -22.84 8.07 9.74
CA ALA A 18 -23.04 6.66 10.01
C ALA A 18 -21.87 5.78 9.50
N GLN A 19 -21.28 6.13 8.35
CA GLN A 19 -20.11 5.44 7.80
C GLN A 19 -18.82 5.86 8.51
N ARG A 20 -18.69 7.14 8.93
CA ARG A 20 -17.58 7.59 9.78
C ARG A 20 -17.52 6.84 11.10
N LYS A 21 -18.66 6.72 11.81
CA LYS A 21 -18.74 5.96 13.07
C LYS A 21 -18.51 4.45 12.90
N GLN A 22 -18.82 3.90 11.73
CA GLN A 22 -18.47 2.51 11.40
C GLN A 22 -16.98 2.34 11.12
N LEU A 23 -16.33 3.33 10.50
CA LEU A 23 -14.89 3.33 10.21
C LEU A 23 -14.03 3.64 11.45
N GLU A 24 -14.52 4.43 12.40
CA GLU A 24 -13.88 4.64 13.71
C GLU A 24 -13.66 3.32 14.47
N LYS A 25 -14.49 2.29 14.20
CA LYS A 25 -14.31 0.93 14.75
C LYS A 25 -13.11 0.20 14.14
N TYR A 26 -12.64 0.62 12.98
CA TYR A 26 -11.50 0.09 12.24
C TYR A 26 -10.29 1.03 12.24
N ASP A 27 -10.43 2.24 12.79
CA ASP A 27 -9.33 3.18 12.96
C ASP A 27 -8.35 2.63 14.00
N LEU A 28 -7.19 2.17 13.51
CA LEU A 28 -6.02 2.02 14.36
C LEU A 28 -5.54 3.44 14.70
N PRO A 29 -5.38 3.79 15.99
CA PRO A 29 -4.82 5.08 16.39
C PRO A 29 -3.47 5.36 15.71
N GLU A 30 -2.72 4.30 15.42
CA GLU A 30 -1.43 4.29 14.75
C GLU A 30 -1.49 4.69 13.27
N LEU A 31 -2.66 4.58 12.63
CA LEU A 31 -2.87 5.01 11.25
C LEU A 31 -3.36 6.46 11.16
N ALA A 32 -3.74 7.08 12.27
CA ALA A 32 -4.13 8.49 12.29
C ALA A 32 -2.99 9.38 11.80
N GLY A 33 -3.23 10.17 10.75
CA GLY A 33 -2.20 10.99 10.10
C GLY A 33 -1.35 10.25 9.05
N SER A 34 -1.64 8.96 8.80
CA SER A 34 -1.08 8.26 7.64
C SER A 34 -1.60 8.88 6.35
N SER A 35 -0.76 8.89 5.32
CA SER A 35 -1.12 9.42 4.00
C SER A 35 -0.69 8.44 2.91
N GLN A 36 -1.41 8.42 1.80
CA GLN A 36 -1.00 7.59 0.67
C GLN A 36 0.39 8.02 0.17
N ALA A 37 1.25 7.03 -0.09
CA ALA A 37 2.59 7.31 -0.61
C ALA A 37 2.56 7.59 -2.12
N LEU A 38 3.18 8.70 -2.54
CA LEU A 38 3.23 9.19 -3.93
C LEU A 38 4.49 8.68 -4.67
N GLY A 39 4.34 8.06 -5.85
CA GLY A 39 5.48 7.58 -6.67
C GLY A 39 6.36 6.49 -6.02
N SER A 40 7.60 6.34 -6.52
CA SER A 40 8.68 5.69 -5.77
C SER A 40 9.17 6.71 -4.76
N GLN A 41 8.65 6.69 -3.53
CA GLN A 41 9.08 7.65 -2.50
C GLN A 41 10.53 7.40 -2.09
N LEU A 42 11.46 7.84 -2.92
CA LEU A 42 12.85 8.04 -2.60
C LEU A 42 12.91 9.19 -1.58
N ILE A 43 13.62 9.02 -0.47
CA ILE A 43 14.05 10.17 0.35
C ILE A 43 15.38 10.59 -0.28
N ASN A 44 15.47 11.82 -0.80
CA ASN A 44 16.70 12.35 -1.39
C ASN A 44 17.25 11.56 -2.61
N GLY A 45 16.40 10.84 -3.36
CA GLY A 45 16.83 10.11 -4.57
C GLY A 45 17.36 8.69 -4.32
N GLU A 46 17.39 8.22 -3.07
CA GLU A 46 17.83 6.87 -2.72
C GLU A 46 16.65 5.93 -2.41
N LEU A 47 16.80 4.66 -2.80
CA LEU A 47 15.84 3.60 -2.46
C LEU A 47 15.86 3.41 -0.95
N ARG A 48 14.69 3.61 -0.31
CA ARG A 48 14.58 3.45 1.14
C ARG A 48 14.97 2.05 1.55
N GLN A 49 15.75 1.93 2.63
CA GLN A 49 16.08 0.63 3.17
C GLN A 49 14.79 -0.05 3.69
N THR A 50 14.59 -1.31 3.31
CA THR A 50 13.55 -2.14 3.91
C THR A 50 13.93 -2.38 5.37
N LEU A 51 12.99 -2.13 6.28
CA LEU A 51 13.15 -2.39 7.72
C LEU A 51 12.51 -3.73 8.10
N VAL A 52 11.32 -3.99 7.56
CA VAL A 52 10.53 -5.19 7.84
C VAL A 52 9.94 -5.71 6.54
N ASP A 53 10.03 -7.02 6.30
CA ASP A 53 9.36 -7.68 5.20
C ASP A 53 8.63 -8.91 5.71
N TYR A 54 7.31 -8.89 5.63
CA TYR A 54 6.44 -9.97 6.05
C TYR A 54 5.69 -10.52 4.85
N PHE A 55 5.95 -11.78 4.54
CA PHE A 55 5.35 -12.51 3.44
C PHE A 55 4.57 -13.70 3.96
N VAL A 56 3.39 -13.93 3.41
CA VAL A 56 2.54 -15.08 3.72
C VAL A 56 1.97 -15.62 2.42
N ARG A 57 2.01 -16.94 2.28
CA ARG A 57 1.28 -17.69 1.27
C ARG A 57 0.50 -18.79 1.95
N VAL A 58 -0.81 -18.82 1.71
CA VAL A 58 -1.71 -19.90 2.12
C VAL A 58 -2.56 -20.27 0.90
N ALA A 59 -2.37 -21.48 0.39
CA ALA A 59 -2.96 -21.96 -0.86
C ALA A 59 -2.73 -20.96 -2.01
N LYS A 60 -3.82 -20.38 -2.56
CA LYS A 60 -3.79 -19.40 -3.66
C LYS A 60 -3.66 -17.95 -3.21
N ILE A 61 -3.70 -17.69 -1.91
CA ILE A 61 -3.62 -16.34 -1.35
C ILE A 61 -2.17 -16.05 -1.00
N GLN A 62 -1.66 -14.94 -1.53
CA GLN A 62 -0.36 -14.39 -1.21
C GLN A 62 -0.54 -12.99 -0.64
N GLN A 63 0.13 -12.69 0.45
CA GLN A 63 0.12 -11.39 1.11
C GLN A 63 1.56 -11.00 1.42
N ARG A 64 1.92 -9.76 1.13
CA ARG A 64 3.21 -9.19 1.50
C ARG A 64 2.98 -7.81 2.08
N LEU A 65 3.66 -7.53 3.18
CA LEU A 65 3.76 -6.22 3.80
C LEU A 65 5.24 -5.90 3.96
N SER A 66 5.67 -4.79 3.40
CA SER A 66 7.04 -4.30 3.52
C SER A 66 7.02 -2.90 4.12
N ILE A 67 7.76 -2.70 5.21
CA ILE A 67 7.96 -1.41 5.87
C ILE A 67 9.37 -0.95 5.54
N PHE A 68 9.48 0.28 5.08
CA PHE A 68 10.73 0.94 4.73
C PHE A 68 11.01 2.11 5.68
N GLU A 69 12.24 2.59 5.65
CA GLU A 69 12.62 3.83 6.33
C GLU A 69 11.67 4.98 6.01
N GLY A 70 11.55 5.94 6.94
CA GLY A 70 10.64 7.08 6.80
C GLY A 70 9.15 6.72 6.67
N GLY A 71 8.75 5.50 7.05
CA GLY A 71 7.35 5.12 7.23
C GLY A 71 6.65 4.65 5.97
N LEU A 72 7.34 4.44 4.85
CA LEU A 72 6.70 3.87 3.67
C LEU A 72 6.33 2.41 3.94
N VAL A 73 5.06 2.08 3.81
CA VAL A 73 4.49 0.74 3.90
C VAL A 73 3.93 0.37 2.55
N VAL A 74 4.36 -0.78 2.02
CA VAL A 74 3.86 -1.33 0.76
C VAL A 74 3.19 -2.66 1.06
N ILE A 75 1.96 -2.83 0.58
CA ILE A 75 1.27 -4.12 0.60
C ILE A 75 1.03 -4.64 -0.82
N ASP A 76 1.20 -5.95 -1.01
CA ASP A 76 0.85 -6.70 -2.23
C ASP A 76 0.06 -7.94 -1.79
N VAL A 77 -1.22 -7.98 -2.13
CA VAL A 77 -2.11 -9.11 -1.88
C VAL A 77 -2.57 -9.67 -3.21
N ARG A 78 -2.49 -10.99 -3.39
CA ARG A 78 -2.95 -11.70 -4.59
C ARG A 78 -3.85 -12.84 -4.14
N GLY A 79 -5.00 -12.98 -4.79
CA GLY A 79 -5.96 -14.04 -4.49
C GLY A 79 -7.11 -14.06 -5.49
N ALA A 80 -8.18 -14.77 -5.15
CA ALA A 80 -9.35 -14.94 -6.03
C ALA A 80 -10.08 -13.63 -6.37
N GLY A 81 -9.96 -12.60 -5.51
CA GLY A 81 -10.54 -11.27 -5.73
C GLY A 81 -9.69 -10.31 -6.58
N GLY A 82 -8.58 -10.77 -7.16
CA GLY A 82 -7.64 -9.93 -7.91
C GLY A 82 -6.49 -9.38 -7.05
N PRO A 83 -5.50 -8.72 -7.69
CA PRO A 83 -4.36 -8.14 -6.99
C PRO A 83 -4.72 -6.81 -6.31
N ILE A 84 -4.31 -6.65 -5.05
CA ILE A 84 -4.36 -5.39 -4.31
C ILE A 84 -2.92 -4.95 -4.06
N ARG A 85 -2.56 -3.77 -4.54
CA ARG A 85 -1.28 -3.14 -4.24
C ARG A 85 -1.51 -1.74 -3.70
N LYS A 86 -1.12 -1.49 -2.46
CA LYS A 86 -1.25 -0.18 -1.80
C LYS A 86 0.08 0.27 -1.23
N ARG A 87 0.27 1.59 -1.17
CA ARG A 87 1.45 2.23 -0.59
C ARG A 87 0.98 3.36 0.33
N VAL A 88 1.42 3.34 1.57
CA VAL A 88 0.99 4.30 2.60
C VAL A 88 2.24 4.77 3.34
N VAL A 89 2.31 6.05 3.68
CA VAL A 89 3.27 6.59 4.64
C VAL A 89 2.60 6.64 5.99
N ILE A 90 3.15 5.88 6.95
CA ILE A 90 2.72 5.96 8.33
C ILE A 90 3.56 6.98 9.11
N PRO A 91 3.00 7.61 10.16
CA PRO A 91 3.73 8.50 11.05
C PRO A 91 4.99 7.87 11.67
N ALA A 92 5.97 8.68 12.07
CA ALA A 92 7.24 8.21 12.61
C ALA A 92 7.10 7.46 13.94
N ASP A 93 6.15 7.86 14.77
CA ASP A 93 5.76 7.19 16.01
C ASP A 93 5.12 5.82 15.73
N ALA A 94 4.22 5.73 14.75
CA ALA A 94 3.66 4.46 14.29
C ALA A 94 4.74 3.53 13.74
N LEU A 95 5.65 4.04 12.91
CA LEU A 95 6.81 3.29 12.41
C LEU A 95 7.66 2.72 13.57
N LYS A 96 7.92 3.53 14.59
CA LYS A 96 8.66 3.11 15.78
C LYS A 96 7.95 1.97 16.53
N SER A 97 6.63 2.01 16.62
CA SER A 97 5.83 0.94 17.22
C SER A 97 5.97 -0.38 16.45
N TYR A 98 5.81 -0.37 15.12
CA TYR A 98 5.93 -1.58 14.30
C TYR A 98 7.34 -2.17 14.31
N THR A 99 8.37 -1.33 14.17
CA THR A 99 9.77 -1.78 14.23
C THR A 99 10.14 -2.35 15.60
N LYS A 100 9.70 -1.71 16.69
CA LYS A 100 9.90 -2.21 18.07
C LYS A 100 9.20 -3.55 18.30
N ALA A 101 7.99 -3.72 17.77
CA ALA A 101 7.23 -4.96 17.91
C ALA A 101 8.03 -6.16 17.38
N VAL A 102 8.76 -5.99 16.27
CA VAL A 102 9.53 -7.08 15.64
C VAL A 102 11.03 -7.08 15.98
N ALA A 103 11.50 -6.13 16.79
CA ALA A 103 12.93 -5.97 17.10
C ALA A 103 13.55 -7.19 17.78
N SER A 104 12.73 -7.99 18.47
CA SER A 104 13.17 -9.20 19.18
C SER A 104 13.10 -10.47 18.33
N LEU A 105 12.92 -10.38 17.01
CA LEU A 105 12.84 -11.56 16.13
C LEU A 105 14.06 -12.50 16.28
N SER A 106 15.23 -11.94 16.54
CA SER A 106 16.48 -12.69 16.76
C SER A 106 16.41 -13.65 17.95
N THR A 107 15.58 -13.34 18.95
CA THR A 107 15.40 -14.15 20.17
C THR A 107 14.57 -15.40 19.95
N ILE A 108 13.73 -15.42 18.92
CA ILE A 108 12.92 -16.59 18.56
C ILE A 108 13.84 -17.52 17.78
N ARG A 109 13.94 -18.80 18.14
CA ARG A 109 14.76 -19.73 17.37
C ARG A 109 13.96 -20.40 16.25
N GLN A 110 14.62 -20.69 15.13
CA GLN A 110 13.99 -21.27 13.93
C GLN A 110 13.53 -22.73 14.14
N ASP A 111 14.23 -23.48 14.99
CA ASP A 111 13.91 -24.86 15.40
C ASP A 111 12.62 -24.94 16.23
N GLY A 112 12.28 -23.87 16.95
CA GLY A 112 11.03 -23.74 17.72
C GLY A 112 9.80 -23.40 16.87
N LEU A 113 9.93 -23.28 15.54
CA LEU A 113 8.84 -22.96 14.63
C LEU A 113 8.47 -24.18 13.79
N THR A 114 7.17 -24.38 13.58
CA THR A 114 6.71 -25.41 12.63
C THR A 114 7.20 -25.04 11.23
N PRO A 115 7.90 -25.95 10.53
CA PRO A 115 8.46 -25.66 9.23
C PRO A 115 7.36 -25.41 8.19
N PRO A 116 7.63 -24.54 7.19
CA PRO A 116 6.66 -24.24 6.15
C PRO A 116 6.35 -25.48 5.29
N LYS A 117 5.16 -25.48 4.71
CA LYS A 117 4.73 -26.45 3.68
C LYS A 117 4.65 -25.76 2.32
N GLN A 118 4.62 -26.55 1.24
CA GLN A 118 4.59 -26.03 -0.14
C GLN A 118 3.48 -24.98 -0.37
N GLU A 119 2.28 -25.23 0.17
CA GLU A 119 1.14 -24.31 0.05
C GLU A 119 0.97 -23.38 1.25
N ARG A 120 1.77 -23.53 2.31
CA ARG A 120 1.64 -22.77 3.57
C ARG A 120 3.00 -22.32 4.04
N ARG A 121 3.36 -21.10 3.69
CA ARG A 121 4.66 -20.52 4.05
C ARG A 121 4.49 -19.08 4.46
N ALA A 122 5.07 -18.74 5.60
CA ALA A 122 5.32 -17.36 5.97
C ALA A 122 6.81 -17.13 6.17
N VAL A 123 7.23 -15.91 5.87
CA VAL A 123 8.58 -15.41 6.05
C VAL A 123 8.48 -14.04 6.71
N LEU A 124 9.10 -13.88 7.86
CA LEU A 124 9.30 -12.58 8.49
C LEU A 124 10.79 -12.25 8.46
N ARG A 125 11.14 -11.12 7.84
CA ARG A 125 12.49 -10.56 7.81
C ARG A 125 12.50 -9.22 8.52
N VAL A 126 13.50 -9.03 9.37
CA VAL A 126 13.80 -7.75 10.01
C VAL A 126 15.23 -7.38 9.65
N TYR A 127 15.40 -6.23 9.01
CA TYR A 127 16.67 -5.78 8.48
C TYR A 127 17.36 -4.86 9.49
N SER A 128 18.64 -5.12 9.75
CA SER A 128 19.51 -4.24 10.54
C SER A 128 20.42 -3.38 9.67
N GLY A 129 20.39 -3.59 8.35
CA GLY A 129 21.16 -2.88 7.34
C GLY A 129 20.81 -3.37 5.94
N LEU A 130 21.37 -2.76 4.90
CA LEU A 130 21.11 -3.08 3.48
C LEU A 130 21.26 -4.56 3.12
N HIS A 131 22.19 -5.27 3.78
CA HIS A 131 22.51 -6.68 3.50
C HIS A 131 22.42 -7.59 4.74
N GLN A 132 21.90 -7.07 5.85
CA GLN A 132 21.83 -7.80 7.11
C GLN A 132 20.38 -7.90 7.57
N PHE A 133 19.93 -9.13 7.82
CA PHE A 133 18.58 -9.37 8.31
C PHE A 133 18.53 -10.63 9.19
N THR A 134 17.56 -10.62 10.11
CA THR A 134 17.09 -11.83 10.78
C THR A 134 15.85 -12.33 10.06
N GLU A 135 15.81 -13.61 9.69
CA GLU A 135 14.68 -14.23 9.01
C GLU A 135 14.08 -15.38 9.83
N ARG A 136 12.75 -15.49 9.85
CA ARG A 136 12.04 -16.69 10.33
C ARG A 136 11.09 -17.19 9.25
N ASN A 137 11.20 -18.48 8.94
CA ASN A 137 10.29 -19.19 8.05
C ASN A 137 9.40 -20.13 8.86
N PHE A 138 8.10 -20.14 8.60
CA PHE A 138 7.18 -20.96 9.40
C PHE A 138 5.89 -21.28 8.62
N ASP A 139 5.14 -22.28 9.09
CA ASP A 139 3.76 -22.52 8.67
C ASP A 139 2.84 -21.48 9.34
N PRO A 140 2.18 -20.58 8.57
CA PRO A 140 1.34 -19.52 9.13
C PRO A 140 0.06 -20.02 9.81
N VAL A 141 -0.32 -21.28 9.60
CA VAL A 141 -1.55 -21.90 10.15
C VAL A 141 -1.23 -22.80 11.35
N ALA A 142 0.04 -23.10 11.60
CA ALA A 142 0.45 -23.86 12.77
C ALA A 142 0.36 -23.02 14.06
N ALA A 143 0.33 -23.70 15.20
CA ALA A 143 0.45 -23.04 16.49
C ALA A 143 1.84 -22.38 16.59
N LEU A 144 1.85 -21.05 16.73
CA LEU A 144 3.08 -20.27 16.90
C LEU A 144 3.36 -20.02 18.39
N PRO A 145 4.63 -19.98 18.81
CA PRO A 145 5.00 -19.49 20.14
C PRO A 145 4.40 -18.12 20.39
N LYS A 146 4.00 -17.84 21.64
CA LYS A 146 3.39 -16.56 22.02
C LYS A 146 4.24 -15.37 21.57
N THR A 147 5.54 -15.44 21.79
CA THR A 147 6.50 -14.40 21.35
C THR A 147 6.42 -14.13 19.85
N MET A 148 6.27 -15.16 19.02
CA MET A 148 6.11 -14.99 17.58
C MET A 148 4.76 -14.37 17.22
N ASN A 149 3.68 -14.80 17.88
CA ASN A 149 2.36 -14.20 17.67
C ASN A 149 2.32 -12.71 18.07
N ASP A 150 2.94 -12.36 19.20
CA ASP A 150 3.02 -10.97 19.68
C ASP A 150 3.80 -10.08 18.69
N GLN A 151 4.85 -10.61 18.05
CA GLN A 151 5.58 -9.88 16.99
C GLN A 151 4.78 -9.75 15.68
N LEU A 152 3.96 -10.75 15.34
CA LEU A 152 3.20 -10.77 14.09
C LEU A 152 1.87 -10.02 14.17
N ALA A 153 1.24 -9.93 15.34
CA ALA A 153 -0.08 -9.34 15.50
C ALA A 153 -0.15 -7.91 14.92
N PRO A 154 0.79 -6.98 15.25
CA PRO A 154 0.76 -5.65 14.67
C PRO A 154 0.88 -5.64 13.14
N LEU A 155 1.72 -6.51 12.56
CA LEU A 155 1.87 -6.59 11.11
C LEU A 155 0.63 -7.14 10.41
N ARG A 156 -0.07 -8.10 11.04
CA ARG A 156 -1.33 -8.66 10.53
C ARG A 156 -2.45 -7.63 10.61
N ASP A 157 -2.52 -6.88 11.70
CA ASP A 157 -3.50 -5.81 11.88
C ASP A 157 -3.26 -4.68 10.88
N LEU A 158 -2.00 -4.27 10.68
CA LEU A 158 -1.63 -3.26 9.68
C LEU A 158 -1.95 -3.72 8.26
N LEU A 159 -1.60 -4.96 7.89
CA LEU A 159 -1.95 -5.54 6.60
C LEU A 159 -3.46 -5.52 6.38
N ARG A 160 -4.24 -5.98 7.37
CA ARG A 160 -5.71 -6.00 7.31
C ARG A 160 -6.24 -4.59 7.11
N ALA A 161 -5.86 -3.65 7.97
CA ALA A 161 -6.32 -2.27 7.93
C ALA A 161 -6.04 -1.62 6.58
N ILE A 162 -4.80 -1.68 6.07
CA ILE A 162 -4.47 -1.11 4.77
C ILE A 162 -5.22 -1.82 3.64
N SER A 163 -5.37 -3.15 3.70
CA SER A 163 -6.07 -3.90 2.65
C SER A 163 -7.56 -3.55 2.58
N GLU A 164 -8.21 -3.38 3.73
CA GLU A 164 -9.64 -3.10 3.87
C GLU A 164 -9.98 -1.61 3.75
N ASP A 165 -9.00 -0.72 3.93
CA ASP A 165 -9.18 0.73 3.82
C ASP A 165 -9.70 1.12 2.42
N ARG A 166 -10.98 1.52 2.36
CA ARG A 166 -11.64 1.97 1.14
C ARG A 166 -11.33 3.42 0.79
N THR A 167 -10.75 4.21 1.68
CA THR A 167 -10.31 5.59 1.40
C THR A 167 -9.00 5.61 0.61
N VAL A 168 -8.22 4.52 0.67
CA VAL A 168 -7.16 4.18 -0.28
C VAL A 168 -7.79 3.41 -1.44
N THR A 169 -8.59 4.10 -2.26
CA THR A 169 -9.31 3.49 -3.38
C THR A 169 -8.37 3.04 -4.50
N ASN A 170 -8.68 1.85 -5.02
CA ASN A 170 -8.61 1.42 -6.42
C ASN A 170 -7.37 1.79 -7.23
N THR A 171 -6.35 0.95 -7.07
CA THR A 171 -5.33 0.69 -8.09
C THR A 171 -5.99 0.47 -9.46
N VAL A 172 -5.48 1.10 -10.52
CA VAL A 172 -5.87 0.82 -11.92
C VAL A 172 -5.19 -0.45 -12.47
N ALA A 173 -4.79 -1.39 -11.61
CA ALA A 173 -4.23 -2.67 -12.05
C ALA A 173 -5.30 -3.50 -12.79
N GLY A 174 -4.99 -3.92 -14.01
CA GLY A 174 -5.93 -4.66 -14.87
C GLY A 174 -7.03 -3.79 -15.50
N TYR A 175 -7.04 -2.48 -15.25
CA TYR A 175 -7.94 -1.56 -15.92
C TYR A 175 -7.47 -1.29 -17.35
N MET A 176 -8.39 -1.39 -18.30
CA MET A 176 -8.16 -1.07 -19.71
C MET A 176 -8.66 0.35 -20.00
N PRO A 177 -7.77 1.33 -20.20
CA PRO A 177 -8.17 2.72 -20.42
C PRO A 177 -8.88 2.89 -21.75
N LYS A 178 -9.85 3.81 -21.80
CA LYS A 178 -10.52 4.25 -23.03
C LYS A 178 -10.34 5.75 -23.24
N PRO A 179 -10.28 6.23 -24.50
CA PRO A 179 -10.30 7.66 -24.77
C PRO A 179 -11.48 8.35 -24.07
N GLY A 180 -11.21 9.45 -23.37
CA GLY A 180 -12.19 10.19 -22.59
C GLY A 180 -12.19 9.86 -21.10
N ASP A 181 -11.67 8.69 -20.70
CA ASP A 181 -11.58 8.32 -19.29
C ASP A 181 -10.71 9.30 -18.50
N GLN A 182 -11.04 9.46 -17.23
CA GLN A 182 -10.33 10.36 -16.32
C GLN A 182 -9.70 9.55 -15.20
N LEU A 183 -8.39 9.62 -15.12
CA LEU A 183 -7.58 8.98 -14.10
C LEU A 183 -7.12 10.02 -13.09
N VAL A 184 -7.16 9.67 -11.82
CA VAL A 184 -6.60 10.50 -10.76
C VAL A 184 -5.15 10.09 -10.59
N GLY A 185 -4.25 11.02 -10.92
CA GLY A 185 -2.81 10.85 -10.71
C GLY A 185 -2.49 10.83 -9.22
N ASP A 186 -1.35 10.23 -8.88
CA ASP A 186 -0.77 10.28 -7.55
C ASP A 186 -0.55 11.72 -7.05
N ASP A 187 -0.25 12.67 -7.94
CA ASP A 187 -0.18 14.11 -7.66
C ASP A 187 -1.55 14.79 -7.38
N ARG A 188 -2.62 14.00 -7.25
CA ARG A 188 -4.03 14.42 -7.09
C ARG A 188 -4.56 15.27 -8.23
N LYS A 189 -3.86 15.35 -9.36
CA LYS A 189 -4.39 15.98 -10.58
C LYS A 189 -5.19 14.95 -11.36
N VAL A 190 -6.12 15.45 -12.15
CA VAL A 190 -6.90 14.62 -13.06
C VAL A 190 -6.19 14.59 -14.40
N TYR A 191 -6.01 13.39 -14.93
CA TYR A 191 -5.45 13.16 -16.25
C TYR A 191 -6.52 12.52 -17.12
N ARG A 192 -6.81 13.14 -18.27
CA ARG A 192 -7.74 12.58 -19.25
C ARG A 192 -6.97 11.71 -20.23
N VAL A 193 -7.45 10.49 -20.46
CA VAL A 193 -6.97 9.62 -21.53
C VAL A 193 -7.33 10.26 -22.87
N VAL A 194 -6.33 10.67 -23.63
CA VAL A 194 -6.49 11.27 -24.95
C VAL A 194 -6.70 10.17 -25.98
N ARG A 195 -5.85 9.14 -25.94
CA ARG A 195 -5.91 7.97 -26.82
C ARG A 195 -5.10 6.81 -26.25
N VAL A 196 -5.36 5.62 -26.76
CA VAL A 196 -4.59 4.41 -26.48
C VAL A 196 -3.99 3.91 -27.80
N MET A 197 -2.67 3.88 -27.87
CA MET A 197 -1.89 3.44 -29.02
C MET A 197 -1.55 1.96 -28.87
N ASP A 198 -1.88 1.18 -29.89
CA ASP A 198 -1.59 -0.27 -29.98
C ASP A 198 -2.01 -1.09 -28.76
N GLN A 199 -3.05 -0.63 -28.04
CA GLN A 199 -3.52 -1.22 -26.77
C GLN A 199 -2.42 -1.34 -25.69
N ARG A 200 -1.30 -0.64 -25.86
CA ARG A 200 -0.11 -0.76 -25.01
C ARG A 200 0.28 0.54 -24.37
N ILE A 201 0.19 1.66 -25.09
CA ILE A 201 0.63 2.97 -24.60
C ILE A 201 -0.56 3.91 -24.50
N VAL A 202 -0.68 4.60 -23.38
CA VAL A 202 -1.77 5.52 -23.07
C VAL A 202 -1.21 6.92 -23.07
N GLU A 203 -1.80 7.79 -23.88
CA GLU A 203 -1.53 9.23 -23.83
C GLU A 203 -2.51 9.88 -22.84
N LEU A 204 -1.97 10.56 -21.84
CA LEU A 204 -2.72 11.17 -20.74
C LEU A 204 -2.38 12.65 -20.66
N ARG A 205 -3.41 13.51 -20.66
CA ARG A 205 -3.24 14.96 -20.54
C ARG A 205 -3.73 15.43 -19.18
N CYS A 206 -2.88 16.14 -18.46
CA CYS A 206 -3.26 16.77 -17.20
C CYS A 206 -4.32 17.86 -17.46
N THR A 207 -5.39 17.88 -16.65
CA THR A 207 -6.48 18.86 -16.83
C THR A 207 -6.14 20.23 -16.25
N SER A 208 -5.21 20.30 -15.29
CA SER A 208 -4.83 21.54 -14.61
C SER A 208 -3.52 22.15 -15.12
N GLN A 209 -2.75 21.43 -15.94
CA GLN A 209 -1.47 21.88 -16.48
C GLN A 209 -1.30 21.41 -17.94
N PRO A 210 -0.59 22.16 -18.79
CA PRO A 210 -0.37 21.80 -20.20
C PRO A 210 0.71 20.71 -20.35
N ILE A 211 0.57 19.60 -19.62
CA ILE A 211 1.50 18.48 -19.58
C ILE A 211 0.79 17.24 -20.09
N SER A 212 1.47 16.51 -20.99
CA SER A 212 1.08 15.17 -21.43
C SER A 212 2.09 14.14 -20.95
N ILE A 213 1.61 12.96 -20.57
CA ILE A 213 2.45 11.82 -20.22
C ILE A 213 2.04 10.59 -21.02
N TYR A 214 3.02 9.73 -21.29
CA TYR A 214 2.85 8.48 -22.02
C TYR A 214 3.22 7.33 -21.10
N VAL A 215 2.26 6.45 -20.83
CA VAL A 215 2.41 5.37 -19.85
C VAL A 215 1.95 4.06 -20.49
N GLU A 216 2.71 2.98 -20.29
CA GLU A 216 2.23 1.67 -20.70
C GLU A 216 0.99 1.27 -19.87
N VAL A 217 -0.01 0.63 -20.50
CA VAL A 217 -1.24 0.16 -19.83
C VAL A 217 -0.90 -0.68 -18.60
N LYS A 218 0.11 -1.55 -18.73
CA LYS A 218 0.57 -2.41 -17.63
C LYS A 218 1.13 -1.61 -16.46
N ASP A 219 1.59 -0.38 -16.67
CA ASP A 219 2.28 0.43 -15.66
C ASP A 219 1.40 1.57 -15.09
N LEU A 220 0.16 1.73 -15.56
CA LEU A 220 -0.76 2.75 -15.05
C LEU A 220 -0.92 2.70 -13.53
N TYR A 221 -0.91 1.51 -12.93
CA TYR A 221 -1.06 1.33 -11.49
C TYR A 221 0.11 1.93 -10.67
N ASN A 222 1.21 2.31 -11.34
CA ASN A 222 2.33 2.98 -10.68
C ASN A 222 2.10 4.49 -10.49
N TYR A 223 1.22 5.08 -11.30
CA TYR A 223 1.05 6.53 -11.42
C TYR A 223 -0.37 7.00 -11.08
N PHE A 224 -1.35 6.11 -11.15
CA PHE A 224 -2.76 6.44 -11.00
C PHE A 224 -3.42 5.67 -9.85
N ILE A 225 -4.20 6.39 -9.07
CA ILE A 225 -4.85 5.93 -7.85
C ILE A 225 -6.36 5.73 -8.01
N GLY A 226 -6.88 5.78 -9.24
CA GLY A 226 -8.26 5.48 -9.55
C GLY A 226 -8.80 6.22 -10.76
N THR A 227 -10.07 5.98 -11.08
CA THR A 227 -10.86 6.73 -12.06
C THR A 227 -11.74 7.75 -11.34
N THR A 228 -12.07 8.89 -11.95
CA THR A 228 -13.01 9.86 -11.37
C THR A 228 -14.47 9.37 -11.40
N GLY A 229 -14.75 8.27 -12.11
CA GLY A 229 -16.06 7.63 -12.21
C GLY A 229 -16.08 6.25 -11.56
N ALA A 230 -16.50 6.20 -10.29
CA ALA A 230 -17.10 5.03 -9.64
C ALA A 230 -18.31 5.44 -8.76
N SER A 231 -18.97 6.53 -9.16
CA SER A 231 -20.20 7.04 -8.54
C SER A 231 -21.19 7.53 -9.60
N GLU A 232 -21.33 6.75 -10.67
CA GLU A 232 -22.51 6.78 -11.55
C GLU A 232 -22.86 5.33 -11.90
N GLN A 233 -23.54 4.67 -10.97
CA GLN A 233 -24.57 3.64 -11.18
C GLN A 233 -25.32 3.42 -9.88
#